data_AF-A0A7C7J9J1-F1
#
_entry.id   AF-A0A7C7J9J1-F1
#
_cell.length_a   1.000
_cell.length_b   1.000
_cell.length_c   1.000
_cell.angle_alpha   90.00
_cell.angle_beta   90.00
_cell.angle_gamma   90.00
#
_symmetry.space_group_name_H-M   'P 1'
#
loop_
_entity.id
_entity.type
_entity.pdbx_description
1 polymer ?
#
loop_
_entity_poly.entity_id
_entity_poly.type
_entity_poly.pdbx_seq_one_letter_code
_entity_poly.pdbx_strand_id
1 'polypeptide(L)'
;MREYCIKLPDRPGEMARLCEALAENQINILTAAAMTATGAVLAIVTEDSETTIAVLDSLGHEYHVEEVLLVTLPHQPGALAGLSRTLANAGINIKSIYIMS
;
A
#
# COMPACT_ATOMS: atom_id res chain seq x y z
N MET A 1 -7.54 -6.89 -3.59
CA MET A 1 -6.10 -6.65 -3.30
C MET A 1 -6.01 -6.15 -1.86
N ARG A 2 -4.84 -6.25 -1.23
CA ARG A 2 -4.65 -5.79 0.15
C ARG A 2 -3.51 -4.79 0.23
N GLU A 3 -3.71 -3.74 1.01
CA GLU A 3 -2.62 -2.86 1.43
C GLU A 3 -1.98 -3.40 2.71
N TYR A 4 -0.66 -3.22 2.83
CA TYR A 4 0.13 -3.50 4.02
C TYR A 4 0.75 -2.21 4.49
N CYS A 5 0.21 -1.64 5.57
CA CYS A 5 0.75 -0.47 6.23
C CYS A 5 1.81 -0.92 7.24
N ILE A 6 3.07 -0.87 6.83
CA ILE A 6 4.24 -1.41 7.53
C ILE A 6 4.97 -0.28 8.24
N LYS A 7 5.25 -0.46 9.52
CA LYS A 7 6.11 0.43 10.29
C LYS A 7 7.55 0.01 10.12
N LEU A 8 8.31 0.80 9.37
CA LEU A 8 9.73 0.55 9.15
C LEU A 8 10.56 1.17 10.27
N PRO A 9 11.56 0.44 10.80
CA PRO A 9 12.65 1.05 11.57
C PRO A 9 13.28 2.24 10.83
N ASP A 10 13.42 3.36 11.53
CA ASP A 10 14.05 4.57 10.99
C ASP A 10 15.58 4.42 10.99
N ARG A 11 16.10 3.65 10.04
CA ARG A 11 17.53 3.45 9.81
C ARG A 11 17.85 3.18 8.33
N PRO A 12 19.05 3.56 7.86
CA PRO A 12 19.48 3.24 6.51
C PRO A 12 19.41 1.73 6.20
N GLY A 13 18.92 1.41 5.01
CA GLY A 13 18.87 0.03 4.48
C GLY A 13 17.58 -0.74 4.79
N GLU A 14 16.70 -0.24 5.67
CA GLU A 14 15.53 -1.05 6.07
C GLU A 14 14.51 -1.24 4.94
N MET A 15 14.30 -0.23 4.11
CA MET A 15 13.50 -0.35 2.89
C MET A 15 14.10 -1.37 1.91
N ALA A 16 15.44 -1.38 1.78
CA ALA A 16 16.12 -2.32 0.89
C ALA A 16 15.91 -3.75 1.38
N ARG A 17 16.13 -4.00 2.68
CA ARG A 17 15.91 -5.31 3.31
C ARG A 17 14.49 -5.85 3.08
N LEU A 18 13.47 -4.99 3.21
CA LEU A 18 12.09 -5.39 2.94
C LEU A 18 11.87 -5.74 1.46
N CYS A 19 12.30 -4.87 0.55
CA CYS A 19 12.12 -5.08 -0.89
C CYS A 19 12.86 -6.32 -1.40
N GLU A 20 14.08 -6.57 -0.91
CA GLU A 20 14.88 -7.75 -1.24
C GLU A 20 14.17 -9.03 -0.77
N ALA A 21 13.66 -9.06 0.47
CA ALA A 21 12.93 -10.22 0.99
C ALA A 21 11.65 -10.51 0.21
N LEU A 22 10.91 -9.47 -0.23
CA LEU A 22 9.74 -9.65 -1.09
C LEU A 22 10.15 -10.20 -2.47
N ALA A 23 11.24 -9.69 -3.05
CA ALA A 23 11.74 -10.14 -4.35
C ALA A 23 12.27 -11.58 -4.32
N GLU A 24 12.97 -11.98 -3.26
CA GLU A 24 13.43 -13.37 -3.05
C GLU A 24 12.26 -14.37 -3.02
N ASN A 25 11.08 -13.90 -2.59
CA ASN A 25 9.84 -14.67 -2.58
C ASN A 25 8.97 -14.46 -3.84
N GLN A 26 9.52 -13.81 -4.88
CA GLN A 26 8.84 -13.54 -6.15
C GLN A 26 7.55 -12.70 -6.01
N ILE A 27 7.49 -11.82 -5.01
CA ILE A 27 6.36 -10.93 -4.78
C ILE A 27 6.61 -9.60 -5.47
N ASN A 28 5.74 -9.23 -6.41
CA ASN A 28 5.77 -7.92 -7.03
C ASN A 28 5.02 -6.86 -6.17
N ILE A 29 5.54 -5.63 -6.14
CA ILE A 29 4.89 -4.48 -5.52
C ILE A 29 4.16 -3.69 -6.61
N LEU A 30 2.83 -3.58 -6.51
CA LEU A 30 2.00 -2.91 -7.51
C LEU A 30 2.01 -1.38 -7.35
N THR A 31 2.06 -0.91 -6.11
CA THR A 31 2.17 0.50 -5.76
C THR A 31 2.68 0.63 -4.33
N ALA A 32 3.28 1.78 -4.04
CA ALA A 32 3.81 2.10 -2.73
C ALA A 32 3.60 3.58 -2.40
N ALA A 33 3.32 3.87 -1.14
CA ALA A 33 3.37 5.22 -0.59
C ALA A 33 4.05 5.20 0.77
N ALA A 34 4.89 6.20 1.06
CA ALA A 34 5.49 6.38 2.37
C ALA A 34 5.01 7.70 2.97
N MET A 35 4.65 7.67 4.25
CA MET A 35 4.19 8.85 4.99
C MET A 35 5.03 9.01 6.25
N THR A 36 5.37 10.26 6.59
CA THR A 36 6.24 10.58 7.75
C THR A 36 5.47 11.06 8.98
N ALA A 37 4.13 10.96 9.00
CA ALA A 37 3.29 11.61 10.00
C ALA A 37 3.47 11.08 11.44
N THR A 38 3.92 9.83 11.63
CA THR A 38 4.14 9.21 12.95
C THR A 38 5.36 8.27 13.00
N GLY A 39 6.28 8.40 12.03
CA GLY A 39 7.36 7.46 11.76
C GLY A 39 7.39 7.07 10.28
N ALA A 40 8.35 6.25 9.85
CA ALA A 40 8.41 5.74 8.48
C ALA A 40 7.34 4.64 8.30
N VAL A 41 6.13 5.03 7.91
CA VAL A 41 5.08 4.07 7.52
C VAL A 41 5.15 3.90 6.01
N LEU A 42 5.44 2.69 5.57
CA LEU A 42 5.36 2.28 4.18
C LEU A 42 4.06 1.53 3.98
N ALA A 43 3.22 2.00 3.07
CA ALA A 43 2.08 1.25 2.57
C ALA A 43 2.40 0.67 1.19
N ILE A 44 2.26 -0.64 1.04
CA ILE A 44 2.42 -1.35 -0.25
C ILE A 44 1.17 -2.15 -0.59
N VAL A 45 0.91 -2.36 -1.87
CA VAL A 45 -0.07 -3.33 -2.37
C VAL A 45 0.66 -4.42 -3.15
N THR A 46 0.38 -5.67 -2.83
CA THR A 46 0.98 -6.85 -3.47
C THR A 46 -0.08 -7.76 -4.09
N GLU A 47 0.34 -8.66 -4.97
CA GLU A 47 -0.53 -9.62 -5.66
C GLU A 47 -0.73 -10.94 -4.88
N ASP A 48 0.20 -11.31 -4.00
CA ASP A 48 0.15 -12.52 -3.18
C ASP A 48 0.06 -12.18 -1.69
N SER A 49 -1.12 -12.37 -1.10
CA SER A 49 -1.36 -11.97 0.28
C SER A 49 -0.72 -12.89 1.32
N GLU A 50 -0.77 -14.19 1.10
CA GLU A 50 -0.30 -15.17 2.08
C GLU A 50 1.23 -15.11 2.19
N THR A 51 1.92 -15.06 1.04
CA THR A 51 3.38 -14.98 1.02
C THR A 51 3.87 -13.63 1.53
N THR A 52 3.16 -12.53 1.24
CA THR A 52 3.52 -11.20 1.79
C THR A 52 3.47 -11.19 3.32
N ILE A 53 2.41 -11.74 3.92
CA ILE A 53 2.27 -11.86 5.37
C ILE A 53 3.43 -12.67 5.95
N ALA A 54 3.75 -13.83 5.37
CA ALA A 54 4.83 -14.68 5.85
C ALA A 54 6.19 -13.96 5.82
N VAL A 55 6.48 -13.18 4.77
CA VAL A 55 7.71 -12.38 4.68
C VAL A 55 7.75 -11.30 5.76
N LEU A 56 6.68 -10.53 5.94
CA LEU A 56 6.61 -9.47 6.94
C LEU A 56 6.77 -10.01 8.38
N ASP A 57 6.14 -11.15 8.67
CA ASP A 57 6.26 -11.84 9.95
C ASP A 57 7.69 -12.32 10.20
N SER A 58 8.35 -12.89 9.17
CA SER A 58 9.74 -13.36 9.27
C SER A 58 10.74 -12.23 9.54
N LEU A 59 10.44 -11.03 9.05
CA LEU A 59 11.25 -9.82 9.28
C LEU A 59 10.96 -9.18 10.65
N GLY A 60 9.87 -9.57 11.31
CA GLY A 60 9.45 -9.01 12.60
C GLY A 60 8.91 -7.58 12.50
N HIS A 61 8.34 -7.20 11.35
CA HIS A 61 7.75 -5.88 11.17
C HIS A 61 6.36 -5.80 11.81
N GLU A 62 6.04 -4.63 12.39
CA GLU A 62 4.68 -4.28 12.80
C GLU A 62 3.92 -3.75 11.57
N TYR A 63 2.75 -4.33 11.25
CA TYR A 63 1.96 -3.91 10.12
C TYR A 63 0.45 -4.07 10.34
N HIS A 64 -0.34 -3.32 9.56
CA HIS A 64 -1.78 -3.50 9.43
C HIS A 64 -2.14 -3.86 8.00
N VAL A 65 -3.17 -4.70 7.84
CA VAL A 65 -3.66 -5.17 6.55
C VAL A 65 -5.10 -4.70 6.36
N GLU A 66 -5.36 -4.08 5.22
CA GLU A 66 -6.70 -3.60 4.85
C GLU A 66 -7.02 -3.95 3.40
N GLU A 67 -8.29 -4.12 3.07
CA GLU A 67 -8.72 -4.35 1.69
C GLU A 67 -8.76 -3.03 0.90
N VAL A 68 -8.26 -3.07 -0.33
CA VAL A 68 -8.28 -1.94 -1.26
C VAL A 68 -8.96 -2.29 -2.57
N LEU A 69 -9.67 -1.31 -3.13
CA LEU A 69 -10.39 -1.42 -4.39
C LEU A 69 -9.53 -0.95 -5.56
N LEU A 70 -9.43 -1.78 -6.61
CA LEU A 70 -8.85 -1.38 -7.89
C LEU A 70 -9.92 -0.66 -8.71
N VAL A 71 -9.67 0.59 -9.08
CA VAL A 71 -10.57 1.37 -9.93
C VAL A 71 -9.79 2.03 -11.06
N THR A 72 -10.23 1.81 -12.30
CA THR A 72 -9.69 2.51 -13.47
C THR A 72 -10.43 3.83 -13.67
N LEU A 73 -9.69 4.93 -13.76
CA LEU A 73 -10.24 6.26 -14.00
C LEU A 73 -9.85 6.76 -15.40
N PRO A 74 -10.72 7.56 -16.06
CA PRO A 74 -10.35 8.25 -17.29
C PRO A 74 -9.11 9.13 -17.09
N HIS A 75 -8.20 9.15 -18.05
CA HIS A 75 -7.01 10.00 -18.02
C HIS A 75 -7.35 11.44 -18.44
N GLN A 76 -8.05 12.16 -17.56
CA GLN A 76 -8.45 13.56 -17.78
C GLN A 76 -8.57 14.35 -16.47
N PRO A 77 -8.45 15.68 -16.50
CA PRO A 77 -8.68 16.53 -15.34
C PRO A 77 -10.05 16.25 -14.69
N GLY A 78 -10.07 16.14 -13.36
CA GLY A 78 -11.30 15.95 -12.58
C GLY A 78 -11.79 14.52 -12.46
N ALA A 79 -11.15 13.51 -13.07
CA ALA A 79 -11.58 12.13 -12.96
C ALA A 79 -11.65 11.62 -11.51
N LEU A 80 -10.60 11.87 -10.72
CA LEU A 80 -10.60 11.53 -9.29
C LEU A 80 -11.62 12.38 -8.50
N ALA A 81 -11.82 13.64 -8.87
CA ALA A 81 -12.83 14.49 -8.22
C ALA A 81 -14.24 13.93 -8.40
N GLY A 82 -14.55 13.40 -9.59
CA GLY A 82 -15.80 12.71 -9.88
C GLY A 82 -16.00 11.46 -9.02
N LEU A 83 -14.99 10.58 -8.96
CA LEU A 83 -15.02 9.38 -8.11
C LEU A 83 -15.24 9.76 -6.64
N SER A 84 -14.44 10.69 -6.12
CA SER A 84 -14.54 11.12 -4.72
C SER A 84 -15.90 11.73 -4.39
N ARG A 85 -16.51 12.45 -5.33
CA ARG A 85 -17.88 12.97 -5.16
C ARG A 85 -18.91 11.87 -5.09
N THR A 86 -18.82 10.86 -5.96
CA THR A 86 -19.73 9.70 -5.96
C THR A 86 -19.67 8.95 -4.62
N LEU A 87 -18.47 8.66 -4.11
CA LEU A 87 -18.29 8.00 -2.82
C LEU A 87 -18.81 8.85 -1.65
N ALA A 88 -18.52 10.15 -1.66
CA ALA A 88 -19.01 11.07 -0.63
C ALA A 88 -20.55 11.15 -0.60
N ASN A 89 -21.21 11.18 -1.77
CA ASN A 89 -22.68 11.19 -1.86
C ASN A 89 -23.32 9.90 -1.33
N ALA A 90 -22.57 8.78 -1.33
CA ALA A 90 -22.98 7.52 -0.75
C ALA A 90 -22.61 7.38 0.75
N GLY A 91 -22.01 8.40 1.36
CA GLY A 91 -21.54 8.35 2.75
C GLY A 91 -20.29 7.49 2.96
N ILE A 92 -19.54 7.19 1.89
CA ILE A 92 -18.34 6.36 1.94
C ILE A 92 -17.12 7.27 2.02
N ASN A 93 -16.36 7.16 3.11
CA ASN A 93 -15.10 7.88 3.28
C ASN A 93 -13.94 7.16 2.57
N ILE A 94 -12.97 7.93 2.09
CA ILE A 94 -11.73 7.39 1.52
C ILE A 94 -10.62 7.51 2.57
N LYS A 95 -10.06 6.37 3.00
CA LYS A 95 -8.98 6.33 4.01
C LYS A 95 -7.58 6.46 3.38
N SER A 96 -7.35 5.76 2.27
CA SER A 96 -6.09 5.74 1.52
C SER A 96 -6.39 5.74 0.03
N ILE A 97 -5.45 6.27 -0.77
CA ILE A 97 -5.48 6.22 -2.24
C ILE A 97 -4.05 5.96 -2.70
N TYR A 98 -3.93 5.08 -3.69
CA TYR A 98 -2.69 4.83 -4.41
C TYR A 98 -2.94 5.01 -5.90
N ILE A 99 -1.98 5.62 -6.59
CA ILE A 99 -2.03 5.75 -8.05
C ILE A 99 -1.07 4.71 -8.62
N MET A 100 -1.58 3.92 -9.56
CA MET A 100 -0.78 3.01 -10.38
C MET A 100 -0.64 3.62 -11.77
N SER A 101 0.54 3.46 -12.37
CA SER A 101 0.86 3.89 -13.73
C SER A 101 0.65 2.77 -14.73
#